data_AF-A0AAV2F816-F1
#
_entry.id   AF-A0AAV2F816-F1
#
_cell.length_a   1.000
_cell.length_b   1.000
_cell.length_c   1.000
_cell.angle_alpha   90.00
_cell.angle_beta   90.00
_cell.angle_gamma   90.00
#
_symmetry.space_group_name_H-M   'P 1'
#
loop_
_entity.id
_entity.type
_entity.pdbx_description
1 polymer ?
#
loop_
_entity_poly.entity_id
_entity_poly.type
_entity_poly.pdbx_seq_one_letter_code
_entity_poly.pdbx_strand_id
1 'polypeptide(L)'
;MILQVLPIPPPPDDLTHQLAMIIRHNENLRRQERSGAPAHIISEFAQLLQFHVATYFDNELPVQPRVTQSQRSGRTIKSICSRLKAKEGYIRGNLMGK
;
A
#
# COMPACT_ATOMS: atom_id res chain seq x y z
N MET A 1 0.71 30.16 -30.27
CA MET A 1 0.47 28.77 -30.71
C MET A 1 1.84 28.10 -30.72
N ILE A 2 2.24 27.17 -29.86
CA ILE A 2 1.52 26.15 -29.08
C ILE A 2 2.40 25.88 -27.84
N LEU A 3 1.88 26.08 -26.63
CA LEU A 3 2.41 25.41 -25.45
C LEU A 3 2.02 23.94 -25.60
N GLN A 4 2.98 23.07 -25.94
CA GLN A 4 2.78 21.62 -25.82
C GLN A 4 2.69 21.32 -24.33
N VAL A 5 1.46 21.25 -23.82
CA VAL A 5 1.19 20.74 -22.47
C VAL A 5 1.58 19.27 -22.50
N LEU A 6 2.79 18.96 -22.02
CA LEU A 6 3.20 17.59 -21.75
C LEU A 6 2.13 16.96 -20.85
N PRO A 7 1.53 15.82 -21.22
CA PRO A 7 0.52 15.20 -20.37
C PRO A 7 1.13 14.95 -19.00
N ILE A 8 0.48 15.48 -17.96
CA ILE A 8 0.86 15.25 -16.57
C ILE A 8 0.86 13.73 -16.38
N PRO A 9 1.97 13.13 -15.92
CA PRO A 9 2.02 11.69 -15.72
C PRO A 9 0.88 11.28 -14.78
N PRO A 10 0.18 10.17 -15.05
CA PRO A 10 -0.90 9.73 -14.20
C PRO A 10 -0.38 9.62 -12.76
N PRO A 11 -1.17 10.05 -11.76
CA PRO A 11 -0.77 9.94 -10.37
C PRO A 11 -0.38 8.48 -10.07
N PRO A 12 0.69 8.25 -9.28
CA PRO A 12 1.16 6.90 -8.99
C PRO A 12 0.02 6.07 -8.40
N ASP A 13 -0.14 4.84 -8.90
CA ASP A 13 -1.15 3.88 -8.44
C ASP A 13 -1.03 3.65 -6.92
N ASP A 14 -2.17 3.44 -6.26
CA ASP A 14 -2.25 3.30 -4.79
C ASP A 14 -1.33 2.19 -4.25
N LEU A 15 -1.14 1.09 -4.99
CA LEU A 15 -0.22 0.03 -4.59
C LEU A 15 1.24 0.47 -4.66
N THR A 16 1.60 1.30 -5.64
CA THR A 16 2.94 1.88 -5.74
C THR A 16 3.22 2.80 -4.55
N HIS A 17 2.24 3.59 -4.13
CA HIS A 17 2.36 4.43 -2.94
C HIS A 17 2.50 3.59 -1.67
N GLN A 18 1.70 2.53 -1.49
CA GLN A 18 1.84 1.63 -0.35
C GLN A 18 3.17 0.89 -0.34
N LEU A 19 3.67 0.45 -1.50
CA LEU A 19 4.98 -0.19 -1.60
C LEU A 19 6.11 0.75 -1.18
N ALA A 20 6.05 2.02 -1.61
CA ALA A 20 7.00 3.03 -1.15
C ALA A 20 6.94 3.20 0.38
N MET A 21 5.75 3.13 0.98
CA MET A 21 5.62 3.18 2.43
C MET A 21 6.20 1.94 3.13
N ILE A 22 6.01 0.74 2.60
CA ILE A 22 6.62 -0.48 3.14
C ILE A 22 8.14 -0.35 3.17
N ILE A 23 8.74 0.10 2.06
CA ILE A 23 10.19 0.28 1.96
C ILE A 23 10.69 1.28 3.01
N ARG A 24 10.00 2.41 3.18
CA ARG A 24 10.38 3.44 4.18
C ARG A 24 10.32 2.91 5.61
N HIS A 25 9.28 2.15 5.96
CA HIS A 25 9.15 1.56 7.30
C HIS A 25 10.19 0.47 7.55
N ASN A 26 10.51 -0.34 6.54
CA ASN A 26 11.56 -1.35 6.63
C ASN A 26 12.93 -0.71 6.90
N GLU A 27 13.28 0.34 6.16
CA GLU A 27 14.54 1.07 6.40
C GLU A 27 14.57 1.76 7.77
N ASN A 28 13.43 2.24 8.26
CA ASN A 28 13.35 2.78 9.62
C ASN A 28 13.57 1.70 10.68
N LEU A 29 12.91 0.54 10.56
CA LEU A 29 13.11 -0.59 11.47
C LEU A 29 14.59 -1.01 11.53
N ARG A 30 15.23 -1.19 10.37
CA ARG A 30 16.65 -1.54 10.27
C ARG A 30 17.55 -0.49 10.92
N ARG A 31 17.18 0.79 10.82
CA ARG A 31 17.91 1.88 11.50
C ARG A 31 17.78 1.77 13.01
N GLN A 32 16.58 1.52 13.53
CA GLN A 32 16.33 1.38 14.97
C GLN A 32 17.07 0.18 15.57
N GLU A 33 17.11 -0.95 14.84
CA GLU A 33 17.90 -2.12 15.23
C GLU A 33 19.40 -1.81 15.30
N ARG A 34 19.94 -1.11 14.28
CA ARG A 34 21.36 -0.73 14.23
C ARG A 34 21.75 0.29 15.29
N SER A 35 20.85 1.21 15.65
CA SER A 35 21.10 2.20 16.70
C SER A 35 20.99 1.62 18.10
N GLY A 36 20.64 0.33 18.25
CA GLY A 36 20.47 -0.31 19.55
C GLY A 36 19.24 0.21 20.30
N ALA A 37 18.15 0.52 19.59
CA ALA A 37 16.90 0.94 20.22
C ALA A 37 16.37 -0.16 21.17
N PRO A 38 15.63 0.20 22.23
CA PRO A 38 15.04 -0.78 23.13
C PRO A 38 14.14 -1.80 22.41
N ALA A 39 14.11 -3.05 22.89
CA ALA A 39 13.38 -4.14 22.25
C ALA A 39 11.88 -3.84 22.04
N HIS A 40 11.23 -3.12 22.95
CA HIS A 40 9.83 -2.73 22.80
C HIS A 40 9.60 -1.79 21.61
N ILE A 41 10.52 -0.85 21.37
CA ILE A 41 10.47 0.07 20.23
C ILE A 41 10.64 -0.70 18.91
N ILE A 42 11.61 -1.61 18.85
CA ILE A 42 11.83 -2.47 17.67
C ILE A 42 10.57 -3.30 17.39
N SER A 43 9.96 -3.87 18.43
CA SER A 43 8.70 -4.62 18.30
C SER A 43 7.56 -3.76 17.75
N GLU A 44 7.41 -2.51 18.21
CA GLU A 44 6.39 -1.59 17.68
C GLU A 44 6.62 -1.27 16.20
N PHE A 45 7.86 -0.98 15.79
CA PHE A 45 8.19 -0.75 14.39
C PHE A 45 7.99 -1.99 13.52
N ALA A 46 8.30 -3.17 14.05
CA ALA A 46 8.05 -4.44 13.37
C ALA A 46 6.54 -4.70 13.18
N GLN A 47 5.72 -4.43 14.19
CA GLN A 47 4.26 -4.52 14.10
C GLN A 47 3.69 -3.53 13.07
N LEU A 48 4.22 -2.31 13.04
CA LEU A 48 3.82 -1.30 12.05
C LEU A 48 4.18 -1.72 10.62
N LEU A 49 5.39 -2.26 10.41
CA LEU A 49 5.79 -2.81 9.12
C LEU A 49 4.88 -3.98 8.71
N GLN A 50 4.60 -4.89 9.63
CA GLN A 50 3.72 -6.03 9.40
C GLN A 50 2.31 -5.59 9.00
N PHE A 51 1.78 -4.54 9.64
CA PHE A 51 0.49 -3.94 9.27
C PHE A 51 0.49 -3.39 7.83
N HIS A 52 1.53 -2.67 7.43
CA HIS A 52 1.66 -2.17 6.06
C HIS A 52 1.76 -3.29 5.02
N VAL A 53 2.49 -4.36 5.33
CA VAL A 53 2.58 -5.54 4.45
C VAL A 53 1.23 -6.25 4.36
N ALA A 54 0.57 -6.49 5.49
CA ALA A 54 -0.73 -7.17 5.52
C ALA A 54 -1.78 -6.43 4.69
N THR A 55 -1.90 -5.11 4.90
CA THR A 55 -2.89 -4.26 4.23
C THR A 55 -2.62 -4.05 2.74
N TYR A 56 -1.36 -4.19 2.30
CA TYR A 56 -1.00 -4.20 0.89
C TYR A 56 -1.55 -5.43 0.15
N PHE A 57 -1.52 -6.60 0.81
CA PHE A 57 -2.08 -7.83 0.26
C PHE A 57 -3.60 -7.88 0.41
N ASP A 58 -4.12 -7.62 1.61
CA ASP A 58 -5.54 -7.66 1.92
C ASP A 58 -5.93 -6.57 2.94
N ASN A 59 -6.68 -5.56 2.45
CA ASN A 59 -7.17 -4.43 3.24
C ASN A 59 -8.60 -4.68 3.79
N GLU A 60 -9.11 -5.90 3.68
CA GLU A 60 -10.43 -6.30 4.15
C GLU A 60 -10.37 -7.27 5.33
N LEU A 61 -9.16 -7.51 5.87
CA LEU A 61 -8.99 -8.34 7.05
C LEU A 61 -9.72 -7.74 8.27
N PRO A 62 -10.63 -8.50 8.91
CA PRO A 62 -11.51 -7.97 9.96
C PRO A 62 -10.79 -7.59 11.26
N VAL A 63 -9.55 -8.07 11.46
CA VAL A 63 -8.78 -7.91 12.71
C VAL A 63 -7.93 -6.63 12.70
N GLN A 64 -7.77 -5.96 11.56
CA GLN A 64 -6.87 -4.80 11.43
C GLN A 64 -7.63 -3.53 10.97
N PRO A 65 -7.27 -2.34 11.50
CA PRO A 65 -7.87 -1.09 11.04
C PRO A 65 -7.59 -0.89 9.55
N ARG A 66 -8.63 -0.62 8.75
CA ARG A 66 -8.49 -0.48 7.30
C ARG A 66 -7.62 0.71 6.98
N VAL A 67 -6.67 0.53 6.06
CA VAL A 67 -5.89 1.65 5.53
C VAL A 67 -6.78 2.42 4.56
N THR A 68 -7.24 3.58 5.03
CA THR A 68 -7.86 4.61 4.20
C THR A 68 -6.77 5.54 3.69
N GLN A 69 -6.91 6.00 2.45
CA GLN A 69 -5.99 6.97 1.89
C GLN A 69 -6.29 8.34 2.52
N SER A 70 -5.62 8.65 3.63
CA SER A 70 -5.83 9.90 4.39
C SER A 70 -5.56 11.17 3.57
N GLN A 71 -4.91 11.06 2.40
CA GLN A 71 -4.45 12.23 1.64
C GLN A 71 -5.41 12.74 0.58
N ARG A 72 -6.49 12.04 0.18
CA ARG A 72 -7.35 12.56 -0.92
C ARG A 72 -8.87 12.37 -0.83
N SER A 73 -9.41 11.41 -0.06
CA SER A 73 -10.88 11.21 -0.10
C SER A 73 -11.48 10.30 0.98
N GLY A 74 -10.68 9.73 1.90
CA GLY A 74 -11.17 8.64 2.76
C GLY A 74 -11.48 7.34 2.01
N ARG A 75 -11.13 7.26 0.72
CA ARG A 75 -11.28 6.06 -0.11
C ARG A 75 -10.39 4.95 0.43
N THR A 76 -10.96 3.76 0.60
CA THR A 76 -10.20 2.56 0.94
C THR A 76 -9.31 2.13 -0.22
N ILE A 77 -8.04 1.88 0.09
CA ILE A 77 -7.06 1.44 -0.90
C ILE A 77 -7.43 0.04 -1.40
N LYS A 78 -7.42 -0.15 -2.72
CA LYS A 78 -7.65 -1.46 -3.35
C LYS A 78 -6.38 -2.32 -3.25
N SER A 79 -6.41 -3.26 -2.32
CA SER A 79 -5.37 -4.27 -2.11
C SER A 79 -5.19 -5.20 -3.32
N ILE A 80 -4.09 -5.97 -3.34
CA ILE A 80 -3.85 -6.98 -4.37
C ILE A 80 -5.00 -7.98 -4.43
N CYS A 81 -5.44 -8.51 -3.29
CA CYS A 81 -6.55 -9.46 -3.24
C CYS A 81 -7.84 -8.86 -3.81
N SER A 82 -8.16 -7.61 -3.48
CA SER A 82 -9.35 -6.93 -4.02
C SER A 82 -9.27 -6.77 -5.55
N ARG A 83 -8.07 -6.55 -6.11
CA ARG A 83 -7.87 -6.44 -7.56
C ARG A 83 -7.98 -7.79 -8.29
N LEU A 84 -7.63 -8.89 -7.64
CA LEU A 84 -7.73 -10.23 -8.22
C LEU A 84 -9.14 -10.82 -8.12
N LYS A 85 -9.82 -10.63 -6.98
CA LYS A 85 -11.13 -11.27 -6.67
C LYS A 85 -12.34 -10.53 -7.26
N ALA A 86 -12.22 -9.23 -7.56
CA ALA A 86 -13.36 -8.43 -8.01
C ALA A 86 -14.00 -8.96 -9.31
N LYS A 87 -15.28 -8.62 -9.52
CA LYS A 87 -16.00 -8.91 -10.78
C LYS A 87 -15.33 -8.26 -12.00
N GLU A 88 -14.87 -7.01 -11.82
CA GLU A 88 -13.98 -6.27 -12.74
C GLU A 88 -12.48 -6.59 -12.50
N GLY A 89 -12.19 -7.66 -11.75
CA GLY A 89 -10.83 -8.05 -11.40
C GLY A 89 -10.13 -8.76 -12.55
N TYR A 90 -8.80 -8.87 -12.48
CA TYR A 90 -7.99 -9.42 -13.58
C TYR A 90 -8.43 -10.83 -14.00
N ILE A 91 -8.85 -11.68 -13.06
CA ILE A 91 -9.24 -13.05 -13.36
C ILE A 91 -10.57 -13.07 -14.13
N ARG A 92 -11.63 -12.49 -13.57
CA ARG A 92 -12.96 -12.59 -14.20
C ARG A 92 -13.15 -11.59 -15.35
N GLY A 93 -12.70 -10.35 -15.20
CA GLY A 93 -12.87 -9.30 -16.19
C GLY A 93 -11.91 -9.39 -17.37
N ASN A 94 -10.63 -9.74 -17.14
CA ASN A 94 -9.62 -9.69 -18.20
C ASN A 94 -9.28 -11.07 -18.81
N LEU A 95 -9.41 -12.14 -18.04
CA LEU A 95 -9.04 -13.50 -18.48
C LEU A 95 -10.24 -14.39 -18.83
N MET A 96 -11.38 -14.26 -18.15
CA MET A 96 -12.54 -15.16 -18.34
C MET A 96 -13.77 -14.51 -19.01
N GLY A 97 -13.76 -13.19 -19.23
CA GLY A 97 -14.92 -12.41 -19.70
C GLY A 97 -14.78 -11.84 -21.11
N LYS A 98 -14.08 -12.55 -22.01
CA LYS A 98 -14.16 -12.32 -23.46
C LYS A 98 -15.07 -13.36 -24.09
#